data_AF-X1SW33-F1
#
_entry.id   AF-X1SW33-F1
#
_cell.length_a   1.000
_cell.length_b   1.000
_cell.length_c   1.000
_cell.angle_alpha   90.00
_cell.angle_beta   90.00
_cell.angle_gamma   90.00
#
_symmetry.space_group_name_H-M   'P 1'
#
loop_
_entity.id
_entity.type
_entity.pdbx_description
1 polymer ?
#
loop_
_entity_poly.entity_id
_entity_poly.type
_entity_poly.pdbx_seq_one_letter_code
_entity_poly.pdbx_strand_id
1 'polypeptide(L)'
;MDHISQEAFTSINKVSNWINNYGLKGYDPYDIKSLPWVIWLISKSSKSNYTTFIRELVFEFFYNFPIISRKIFSVKPEMNAKAIGLFATSYLDLYKYSDDKANIEKANWCLDWLLKNRAPTSIGYGWGYPFDWQSTEFVPKNTPNGIVTTVVGDAFWNFYKFSNDQKYLNSVVEIARFLYS
;
A
#
# COMPACT_ATOMS: atom_id res chain seq x y z
N MET A 1 28.82 7.50 13.83
CA MET A 1 27.53 6.81 13.73
C MET A 1 27.58 5.64 14.67
N ASP A 2 26.62 5.48 15.58
CA ASP A 2 26.62 4.36 16.53
C ASP A 2 26.24 3.04 15.84
N HIS A 3 26.39 1.92 16.57
CA HIS A 3 26.11 0.58 16.05
C HIS A 3 24.67 0.43 15.52
N ILE A 4 23.70 0.98 16.27
CA ILE A 4 22.27 0.93 15.92
C ILE A 4 22.03 1.64 14.58
N SER A 5 22.63 2.81 14.40
CA SER A 5 22.52 3.53 13.14
C SER A 5 23.14 2.74 11.98
N GLN A 6 24.28 2.07 12.19
CA GLN A 6 24.93 1.26 11.13
C GLN A 6 24.05 0.08 10.68
N GLU A 7 23.40 -0.61 11.62
CA GLU A 7 22.46 -1.69 11.30
C GLU A 7 21.21 -1.17 10.57
N ALA A 8 20.70 0.00 10.97
CA ALA A 8 19.58 0.65 10.30
C ALA A 8 19.93 0.99 8.84
N PHE A 9 21.07 1.63 8.59
CA PHE A 9 21.52 1.95 7.23
C PHE A 9 21.79 0.70 6.39
N THR A 10 22.33 -0.36 6.98
CA THR A 10 22.49 -1.64 6.29
C THR A 10 21.14 -2.21 5.82
N SER A 11 20.12 -2.11 6.67
CA SER A 11 18.77 -2.59 6.36
C SER A 11 18.09 -1.72 5.29
N ILE A 12 18.22 -0.40 5.39
CA ILE A 12 17.74 0.57 4.38
C ILE A 12 18.40 0.29 3.02
N ASN A 13 19.70 0.05 2.99
CA ASN A 13 20.43 -0.25 1.74
C ASN A 13 19.97 -1.57 1.10
N LYS A 14 19.67 -2.59 1.90
CA LYS A 14 19.09 -3.84 1.39
C LYS A 14 17.74 -3.61 0.72
N VAL A 15 16.86 -2.84 1.35
CA VAL A 15 15.54 -2.49 0.79
C VAL A 15 15.69 -1.63 -0.47
N SER A 16 16.57 -0.62 -0.44
CA SER A 16 16.85 0.24 -1.59
C SER A 16 17.35 -0.56 -2.81
N ASN A 17 18.30 -1.48 -2.58
CA ASN A 17 18.81 -2.37 -3.64
C ASN A 17 17.72 -3.30 -4.20
N TRP A 18 16.86 -3.84 -3.34
CA TRP A 18 15.73 -4.64 -3.78
C TRP A 18 14.77 -3.83 -4.67
N ILE A 19 14.43 -2.60 -4.26
CA ILE A 19 13.57 -1.70 -5.05
C ILE A 19 14.21 -1.36 -6.40
N ASN A 20 15.52 -1.10 -6.44
CA ASN A 20 16.21 -0.79 -7.70
C ASN A 20 16.16 -1.97 -8.70
N ASN A 21 16.15 -3.21 -8.20
CA ASN A 21 16.13 -4.41 -9.04
C ASN A 21 14.71 -4.84 -9.45
N TYR A 22 13.72 -4.69 -8.56
CA TYR A 22 12.38 -5.26 -8.74
C TYR A 22 11.27 -4.20 -8.86
N GLY A 23 11.59 -2.93 -8.67
CA GLY A 23 10.65 -1.83 -8.61
C GLY A 23 9.84 -1.81 -7.30
N LEU A 24 8.75 -1.04 -7.31
CA LEU A 24 7.88 -0.83 -6.14
C LEU A 24 6.65 -1.76 -6.13
N LYS A 25 6.63 -2.78 -6.98
CA LYS A 25 5.58 -3.79 -7.00
C LYS A 25 5.87 -4.83 -5.92
N GLY A 26 4.85 -5.15 -5.12
CA GLY A 26 4.98 -6.11 -4.04
C GLY A 26 3.75 -7.00 -3.91
N TYR A 27 3.91 -8.07 -3.15
CA TYR A 27 2.79 -8.89 -2.72
C TYR A 27 2.22 -8.35 -1.41
N ASP A 28 0.91 -8.30 -1.31
CA ASP A 28 0.19 -7.93 -0.09
C ASP A 28 -0.27 -9.21 0.63
N PRO A 29 -0.26 -9.29 1.97
CA PRO A 29 -0.77 -10.46 2.67
C PRO A 29 -2.20 -10.89 2.27
N TYR A 30 -3.02 -9.94 1.80
CA TYR A 30 -4.41 -10.17 1.41
C TYR A 30 -4.63 -10.35 -0.10
N ASP A 31 -3.61 -10.15 -0.94
CA ASP A 31 -3.73 -10.25 -2.40
C ASP A 31 -4.27 -11.61 -2.87
N ILE A 32 -3.79 -12.70 -2.27
CA ILE A 32 -4.18 -14.05 -2.63
C ILE A 32 -5.63 -14.35 -2.24
N LYS A 33 -6.21 -13.58 -1.31
CA LYS A 33 -7.62 -13.71 -0.93
C LYS A 33 -8.55 -13.02 -1.93
N SER A 34 -8.00 -12.25 -2.89
CA SER A 34 -8.78 -11.63 -3.97
C SER A 34 -9.20 -12.60 -5.07
N LEU A 35 -8.72 -13.85 -5.02
CA LEU A 35 -9.09 -14.87 -6.00
C LEU A 35 -10.61 -15.11 -5.96
N PRO A 36 -11.32 -15.13 -7.11
CA PRO A 36 -12.79 -15.21 -7.12
C PRO A 36 -13.36 -16.41 -6.34
N TRP A 37 -12.69 -17.56 -6.39
CA TRP A 37 -13.12 -18.76 -5.65
C TRP A 37 -12.88 -18.63 -4.14
N VAL A 38 -11.85 -17.88 -3.72
CA VAL A 38 -11.58 -17.58 -2.31
C VAL A 38 -12.62 -16.60 -1.77
N ILE A 39 -12.95 -15.55 -2.53
CA ILE A 39 -14.03 -14.62 -2.19
C ILE A 39 -15.35 -15.36 -2.05
N TRP A 40 -15.67 -16.24 -3.01
CA TRP A 40 -16.83 -17.11 -2.92
C TRP A 40 -16.82 -17.96 -1.65
N LEU A 41 -15.69 -18.59 -1.32
CA LEU A 41 -15.54 -19.43 -0.13
C LEU A 41 -15.75 -18.62 1.16
N ILE A 42 -15.19 -17.40 1.24
CA ILE A 42 -15.39 -16.48 2.36
C ILE A 42 -16.88 -16.14 2.48
N SER A 43 -17.56 -15.81 1.37
CA SER A 43 -19.00 -15.46 1.38
C SER A 43 -19.91 -16.60 1.87
N LYS A 44 -19.50 -17.86 1.69
CA LYS A 44 -20.25 -19.04 2.13
C LYS A 44 -19.93 -19.47 3.56
N SER A 45 -18.73 -19.17 4.05
CA SER A 45 -18.27 -19.58 5.37
C SER A 45 -19.15 -19.09 6.53
N SER A 46 -19.84 -17.95 6.40
CA SER A 46 -20.80 -17.48 7.40
C SER A 46 -22.05 -18.35 7.54
N LYS A 47 -22.27 -19.31 6.62
CA LYS A 47 -23.51 -20.11 6.53
C LYS A 47 -23.33 -21.58 6.89
N SER A 48 -22.10 -22.09 6.99
CA SER A 48 -21.85 -23.51 7.30
C SER A 48 -20.47 -23.76 7.92
N ASN A 49 -20.46 -24.57 8.98
CA ASN A 49 -19.23 -25.02 9.66
C ASN A 49 -18.29 -25.78 8.73
N TYR A 50 -18.84 -26.51 7.75
CA TYR A 50 -18.02 -27.23 6.77
C TYR A 50 -17.26 -26.27 5.85
N THR A 51 -17.94 -25.23 5.34
CA THR A 51 -17.29 -24.20 4.52
C THR A 51 -16.30 -23.36 5.32
N THR A 52 -16.55 -23.13 6.61
CA THR A 52 -15.59 -22.50 7.53
C THR A 52 -14.34 -23.36 7.67
N PHE A 53 -14.49 -24.66 7.90
CA PHE A 53 -13.35 -25.56 8.02
C PHE A 53 -12.49 -25.59 6.74
N ILE A 54 -13.12 -25.68 5.56
CA ILE A 54 -12.39 -25.61 4.28
C ILE A 54 -11.66 -24.26 4.13
N ARG A 55 -12.33 -23.15 4.46
CA ARG A 55 -11.72 -21.81 4.42
C ARG A 55 -10.46 -21.74 5.29
N GLU A 56 -10.50 -22.27 6.51
CA GLU A 56 -9.33 -22.27 7.39
C GLU A 56 -8.19 -23.12 6.81
N LEU A 57 -8.46 -24.31 6.26
CA LEU A 57 -7.42 -25.12 5.61
C LEU A 57 -6.77 -24.39 4.43
N VAL A 58 -7.56 -23.68 3.63
CA VAL A 58 -7.05 -22.87 2.52
C VAL A 58 -6.20 -21.71 3.02
N PHE A 59 -6.64 -21.02 4.08
CA PHE A 59 -5.90 -19.90 4.66
C PHE A 59 -4.59 -20.34 5.31
N GLU A 60 -4.60 -21.46 6.03
CA GLU A 60 -3.39 -22.06 6.58
C GLU A 60 -2.42 -22.46 5.47
N PHE A 61 -2.90 -23.03 4.36
CA PHE A 61 -2.06 -23.32 3.21
C PHE A 61 -1.43 -22.04 2.61
N PHE A 62 -2.21 -20.97 2.43
CA PHE A 62 -1.70 -19.69 1.94
C PHE A 62 -0.68 -19.05 2.88
N TYR A 63 -0.92 -19.15 4.19
CA TYR A 63 -0.05 -18.59 5.22
C TYR A 63 1.28 -19.33 5.31
N ASN A 64 1.26 -20.67 5.29
CA ASN A 64 2.46 -21.50 5.39
C ASN A 64 3.25 -21.57 4.07
N PHE A 65 2.58 -21.42 2.92
CA PHE A 65 3.21 -21.53 1.60
C PHE A 65 2.95 -20.31 0.71
N PRO A 66 3.33 -19.08 1.13
CA PRO A 66 2.93 -17.84 0.45
C PRO A 66 3.49 -17.70 -0.97
N ILE A 67 4.72 -18.17 -1.20
CA ILE A 67 5.38 -18.07 -2.53
C ILE A 67 4.77 -19.11 -3.48
N ILE A 68 4.64 -20.35 -3.02
CA ILE A 68 4.09 -21.46 -3.80
C ILE A 68 2.64 -21.16 -4.17
N SER A 69 1.83 -20.73 -3.19
CA SER A 69 0.42 -20.42 -3.41
C SER A 69 0.24 -19.33 -4.47
N ARG A 70 1.00 -18.22 -4.38
CA ARG A 70 0.94 -17.17 -5.39
C ARG A 70 1.38 -17.63 -6.78
N LYS A 71 2.37 -18.51 -6.87
CA LYS A 71 2.80 -19.11 -8.13
C LYS A 71 1.72 -20.02 -8.73
N ILE A 72 1.10 -20.88 -7.92
CA ILE A 72 0.00 -21.77 -8.35
C ILE A 72 -1.17 -20.96 -8.89
N PHE A 73 -1.57 -19.91 -8.17
CA PHE A 73 -2.73 -19.10 -8.53
C PHE A 73 -2.41 -17.88 -9.39
N SER A 74 -1.17 -17.78 -9.89
CA SER A 74 -0.71 -16.68 -10.76
C SER A 74 -1.01 -15.28 -10.23
N VAL A 75 -0.93 -15.10 -8.91
CA VAL A 75 -1.05 -13.78 -8.27
C VAL A 75 0.18 -12.96 -8.63
N LYS A 76 -0.03 -11.76 -9.16
CA LYS A 76 1.04 -10.86 -9.61
C LYS A 76 1.31 -9.79 -8.55
N PRO A 77 2.56 -9.35 -8.37
CA PRO A 77 2.86 -8.25 -7.48
C PRO A 77 2.36 -6.94 -8.09
N GLU A 78 1.78 -6.08 -7.26
CA GLU A 78 1.17 -4.82 -7.69
C GLU A 78 1.71 -3.62 -6.90
N MET A 79 1.50 -2.42 -7.43
CA MET A 79 1.80 -1.19 -6.69
C MET A 79 0.63 -0.87 -5.77
N ASN A 80 0.91 -0.81 -4.47
CA ASN A 80 -0.09 -0.46 -3.46
C ASN A 80 0.07 1.01 -3.06
N ALA A 81 -0.98 1.82 -3.22
CA ALA A 81 -0.95 3.25 -2.88
C ALA A 81 -0.49 3.51 -1.44
N LYS A 82 -0.83 2.62 -0.49
CA LYS A 82 -0.35 2.69 0.89
C LYS A 82 1.18 2.59 0.96
N ALA A 83 1.76 1.63 0.24
CA ALA A 83 3.21 1.46 0.18
C ALA A 83 3.87 2.66 -0.50
N ILE A 84 3.30 3.19 -1.58
CA ILE A 84 3.82 4.38 -2.26
C ILE A 84 3.80 5.61 -1.34
N GLY A 85 2.75 5.81 -0.53
CA GLY A 85 2.70 6.87 0.48
C GLY A 85 3.79 6.74 1.54
N LEU A 86 4.02 5.52 2.04
CA LEU A 86 5.12 5.23 2.96
C LEU A 86 6.47 5.53 2.32
N PHE A 87 6.71 5.08 1.08
CA PHE A 87 7.95 5.36 0.36
C PHE A 87 8.18 6.84 0.11
N ALA A 88 7.14 7.61 -0.23
CA ALA A 88 7.28 9.06 -0.40
C ALA A 88 7.80 9.72 0.89
N THR A 89 7.24 9.34 2.05
CA THR A 89 7.71 9.83 3.35
C THR A 89 9.12 9.36 3.66
N SER A 90 9.42 8.07 3.48
CA SER A 90 10.74 7.51 3.75
C SER A 90 11.83 8.16 2.89
N TYR A 91 11.58 8.41 1.60
CA TYR A 91 12.53 9.09 0.73
C TYR A 91 12.72 10.56 1.13
N LEU A 92 11.66 11.26 1.56
CA LEU A 92 11.82 12.60 2.11
C LEU A 92 12.68 12.61 3.37
N ASP A 93 12.50 11.63 4.26
CA ASP A 93 13.28 11.54 5.50
C ASP A 93 14.75 11.20 5.20
N LEU A 94 15.00 10.31 4.23
CA LEU A 94 16.36 10.05 3.73
C LEU A 94 16.98 11.30 3.12
N TYR A 95 16.23 12.08 2.34
CA TYR A 95 16.70 13.36 1.81
C TYR A 95 17.08 14.34 2.92
N LYS A 96 16.23 14.53 3.93
CA LYS A 96 16.53 15.40 5.07
C LYS A 96 17.78 14.96 5.84
N TYR A 97 18.07 13.66 5.86
CA TYR A 97 19.25 13.13 6.53
C TYR A 97 20.53 13.27 5.70
N SER A 98 20.49 12.95 4.40
CA SER A 98 21.69 12.82 3.56
C SER A 98 21.91 13.97 2.57
N ASP A 99 20.92 14.84 2.38
CA ASP A 99 20.85 15.87 1.31
C ASP A 99 21.04 15.33 -0.11
N ASP A 100 20.77 14.03 -0.31
CA ASP A 100 20.89 13.38 -1.62
C ASP A 100 19.65 13.66 -2.49
N LYS A 101 19.82 14.48 -3.53
CA LYS A 101 18.76 14.88 -4.44
C LYS A 101 18.05 13.70 -5.12
N ALA A 102 18.69 12.54 -5.26
CA ALA A 102 18.02 11.35 -5.79
C ALA A 102 16.84 10.92 -4.90
N ASN A 103 16.92 11.13 -3.59
CA ASN A 103 15.84 10.80 -2.66
C ASN A 103 14.65 11.76 -2.82
N ILE A 104 14.88 13.07 -2.98
CA ILE A 104 13.76 14.00 -3.19
C ILE A 104 13.07 13.77 -4.54
N GLU A 105 13.81 13.39 -5.58
CA GLU A 105 13.25 13.00 -6.88
C GLU A 105 12.35 11.76 -6.77
N LYS A 106 12.82 10.70 -6.08
CA LYS A 106 12.01 9.49 -5.83
C LYS A 106 10.75 9.79 -5.04
N ALA A 107 10.85 10.67 -4.05
CA ALA A 107 9.72 11.07 -3.23
C ALA A 107 8.68 11.88 -4.02
N ASN A 108 9.11 12.84 -4.84
CA ASN A 108 8.23 13.57 -5.77
C ASN A 108 7.56 12.61 -6.77
N TRP A 109 8.31 11.66 -7.32
CA TRP A 109 7.75 10.63 -8.19
C TRP A 109 6.63 9.84 -7.51
N CYS A 110 6.80 9.48 -6.23
CA CYS A 110 5.77 8.77 -5.47
C CYS A 110 4.48 9.60 -5.34
N LEU A 111 4.59 10.90 -5.03
CA LEU A 111 3.43 11.79 -4.93
C LEU A 111 2.74 12.00 -6.28
N ASP A 112 3.50 12.18 -7.35
CA ASP A 112 2.95 12.30 -8.69
C ASP A 112 2.24 11.02 -9.12
N TRP A 113 2.81 9.85 -8.80
CA TRP A 113 2.16 8.57 -9.03
C TRP A 113 0.84 8.47 -8.26
N LEU A 114 0.82 8.89 -6.99
CA LEU A 114 -0.39 8.89 -6.15
C LEU A 114 -1.47 9.79 -6.74
N LEU A 115 -1.13 11.01 -7.18
CA LEU A 115 -2.09 11.91 -7.84
C LEU A 115 -2.65 11.31 -9.13
N LYS A 116 -1.85 10.57 -9.91
CA LYS A 116 -2.29 9.92 -11.15
C LYS A 116 -3.15 8.67 -10.90
N ASN A 117 -2.97 8.00 -9.76
CA ASN A 117 -3.61 6.71 -9.43
C ASN A 117 -4.62 6.84 -8.28
N ARG A 118 -5.36 7.96 -8.23
CA ARG A 118 -6.47 8.13 -7.30
C ARG A 118 -7.59 7.13 -7.59
N ALA A 119 -8.25 6.69 -6.53
CA ALA A 119 -9.50 5.96 -6.65
C ALA A 119 -10.62 6.92 -7.10
N PRO A 120 -11.62 6.43 -7.85
CA PRO A 120 -12.84 7.20 -8.11
C PRO A 120 -13.58 7.47 -6.79
N THR A 121 -13.87 8.75 -6.52
CA THR A 121 -14.64 9.19 -5.36
C THR A 121 -15.64 10.26 -5.81
N SER A 122 -16.77 10.39 -5.09
CA SER A 122 -17.72 11.50 -5.29
C SER A 122 -17.29 12.76 -4.54
N ILE A 123 -16.41 12.63 -3.55
CA ILE A 123 -15.92 13.71 -2.69
C ILE A 123 -14.44 13.52 -2.38
N GLY A 124 -13.65 14.59 -2.54
CA GLY A 124 -12.25 14.62 -2.16
C GLY A 124 -11.34 13.65 -2.92
N TYR A 125 -10.15 13.38 -2.38
CA TYR A 125 -9.20 12.41 -2.92
C TYR A 125 -9.08 11.19 -2.00
N GLY A 126 -9.18 10.00 -2.59
CA GLY A 126 -9.03 8.73 -1.88
C GLY A 126 -8.24 7.70 -2.68
N TRP A 127 -7.76 6.68 -1.97
CA TRP A 127 -7.05 5.54 -2.54
C TRP A 127 -7.52 4.23 -1.91
N GLY A 128 -7.39 3.16 -2.69
CA GLY A 128 -7.77 1.80 -2.30
C GLY A 128 -6.62 0.80 -2.46
N TYR A 129 -6.91 -0.44 -2.12
CA TYR A 129 -6.01 -1.56 -2.41
C TYR A 129 -6.12 -1.96 -3.89
N PRO A 130 -5.04 -2.46 -4.51
CA PRO A 130 -5.05 -2.86 -5.92
C PRO A 130 -5.78 -4.18 -6.20
N PHE A 131 -6.39 -4.80 -5.19
CA PHE A 131 -7.06 -6.09 -5.26
C PHE A 131 -8.45 -6.04 -4.63
N ASP A 132 -9.33 -6.94 -5.08
CA ASP A 132 -10.64 -7.16 -4.47
C ASP A 132 -10.46 -7.77 -3.09
N TRP A 133 -11.30 -7.40 -2.14
CA TRP A 133 -11.27 -8.01 -0.81
C TRP A 133 -12.67 -8.18 -0.24
N GLN A 134 -12.80 -9.16 0.64
CA GLN A 134 -14.07 -9.54 1.25
C GLN A 134 -13.99 -9.24 2.75
N SER A 135 -14.84 -8.32 3.19
CA SER A 135 -15.13 -8.07 4.61
C SER A 135 -16.53 -8.62 4.94
N THR A 136 -17.32 -7.89 5.73
CA THR A 136 -18.77 -8.10 5.79
C THR A 136 -19.41 -8.00 4.40
N GLU A 137 -18.86 -7.11 3.57
CA GLU A 137 -19.29 -6.90 2.18
C GLU A 137 -18.12 -7.08 1.21
N PHE A 138 -18.44 -7.38 -0.04
CA PHE A 138 -17.47 -7.43 -1.13
C PHE A 138 -17.03 -6.02 -1.47
N VAL A 139 -15.72 -5.77 -1.46
CA VAL A 139 -15.15 -4.47 -1.75
C VAL A 139 -14.27 -4.61 -3.01
N PRO A 140 -14.68 -3.99 -4.13
CA PRO A 140 -13.89 -4.00 -5.36
C PRO A 140 -12.51 -3.36 -5.16
N LYS A 141 -11.54 -3.80 -5.97
CA LYS A 141 -10.24 -3.14 -6.08
C LYS A 141 -10.39 -1.66 -6.38
N ASN A 142 -9.45 -0.87 -5.87
CA ASN A 142 -9.43 0.59 -5.96
C ASN A 142 -10.64 1.28 -5.32
N THR A 143 -11.42 0.60 -4.48
CA THR A 143 -12.41 1.29 -3.63
C THR A 143 -11.67 2.13 -2.59
N PRO A 144 -11.93 3.45 -2.53
CA PRO A 144 -11.23 4.34 -1.60
C PRO A 144 -11.53 3.95 -0.15
N ASN A 145 -10.51 3.95 0.71
CA ASN A 145 -10.69 3.69 2.13
C ASN A 145 -9.80 4.57 3.00
N GLY A 146 -10.24 4.79 4.24
CA GLY A 146 -9.55 5.67 5.18
C GLY A 146 -8.12 5.23 5.51
N ILE A 147 -7.86 3.92 5.65
CA ILE A 147 -6.53 3.42 6.05
C ILE A 147 -5.47 3.78 5.02
N VAL A 148 -5.72 3.49 3.74
CA VAL A 148 -4.78 3.81 2.66
C VAL A 148 -4.69 5.33 2.48
N THR A 149 -5.84 6.02 2.53
CA THR A 149 -5.92 7.45 2.26
C THR A 149 -5.24 8.29 3.34
N THR A 150 -5.32 7.92 4.61
CA THR A 150 -4.60 8.61 5.69
C THR A 150 -3.09 8.49 5.52
N VAL A 151 -2.57 7.31 5.18
CA VAL A 151 -1.13 7.13 4.93
C VAL A 151 -0.65 7.99 3.75
N VAL A 152 -1.45 8.09 2.70
CA VAL A 152 -1.16 8.98 1.57
C VAL A 152 -1.25 10.46 2.00
N GLY A 153 -2.24 10.82 2.80
CA GLY A 153 -2.41 12.16 3.37
C GLY A 153 -1.20 12.61 4.20
N ASP A 154 -0.66 11.73 5.04
CA ASP A 154 0.54 11.98 5.82
C ASP A 154 1.74 12.28 4.92
N ALA A 155 1.88 11.58 3.80
CA ALA A 155 2.95 11.83 2.83
C ALA A 155 2.85 13.24 2.22
N PHE A 156 1.66 13.63 1.73
CA PHE A 156 1.43 14.97 1.20
C PHE A 156 1.62 16.05 2.26
N TRP A 157 1.16 15.81 3.49
CA TRP A 157 1.33 16.74 4.61
C TRP A 157 2.81 16.93 4.99
N ASN A 158 3.57 15.85 5.06
CA ASN A 158 5.01 15.91 5.34
C ASN A 158 5.77 16.68 4.24
N PHE A 159 5.36 16.51 2.99
CA PHE A 159 5.91 17.27 1.86
C PHE A 159 5.56 18.75 1.89
N TYR A 160 4.31 19.08 2.22
CA TYR A 160 3.90 20.47 2.41
C TYR A 160 4.73 21.13 3.52
N LYS A 161 4.84 20.51 4.70
CA LYS A 161 5.67 21.04 5.80
C LYS A 161 7.13 21.27 5.41
N PHE A 162 7.67 20.41 4.55
CA PHE A 162 9.06 20.51 4.10
C PHE A 162 9.25 21.60 3.04
N SER A 163 8.39 21.66 2.03
CA SER A 163 8.58 22.50 0.84
C SER A 163 7.80 23.83 0.87
N ASN A 164 6.80 23.94 1.73
CA ASN A 164 5.78 24.99 1.76
C ASN A 164 5.06 25.19 0.40
N ASP A 165 5.04 24.16 -0.46
CA ASP A 165 4.39 24.21 -1.77
C ASP A 165 2.87 23.99 -1.62
N GLN A 166 2.10 25.00 -2.01
CA GLN A 166 0.65 25.03 -1.89
C GLN A 166 -0.05 23.88 -2.64
N LYS A 167 0.58 23.30 -3.67
CA LYS A 167 -0.01 22.15 -4.40
C LYS A 167 -0.23 20.95 -3.46
N TYR A 168 0.67 20.75 -2.51
CA TYR A 168 0.59 19.65 -1.55
C TYR A 168 -0.47 19.93 -0.49
N LEU A 169 -0.55 21.17 0.00
CA LEU A 169 -1.62 21.57 0.92
C LEU A 169 -3.01 21.43 0.27
N ASN A 170 -3.17 21.83 -0.99
CA ASN A 170 -4.43 21.65 -1.72
C ASN A 170 -4.80 20.16 -1.82
N SER A 171 -3.82 19.28 -2.05
CA SER A 171 -4.05 17.83 -2.06
C SER A 171 -4.49 17.33 -0.68
N VAL A 172 -3.86 17.80 0.42
CA VAL A 172 -4.26 17.46 1.79
C VAL A 172 -5.70 17.90 2.09
N VAL A 173 -6.13 19.06 1.61
CA VAL A 173 -7.52 19.53 1.79
C VAL A 173 -8.52 18.61 1.09
N GLU A 174 -8.25 18.17 -0.14
CA GLU A 174 -9.12 17.21 -0.83
C GLU A 174 -9.13 15.85 -0.13
N ILE A 175 -8.00 15.43 0.43
CA ILE A 175 -7.90 14.20 1.24
C ILE A 175 -8.75 14.32 2.50
N ALA A 176 -8.67 15.44 3.21
CA ALA A 176 -9.45 15.70 4.40
C ALA A 176 -10.96 15.69 4.12
N ARG A 177 -11.39 16.19 2.95
CA ARG A 177 -12.80 16.10 2.52
C ARG A 177 -13.29 14.66 2.37
N PHE A 178 -12.47 13.79 1.80
CA PHE A 178 -12.80 12.36 1.71
C PHE A 178 -12.84 11.69 3.10
N LEU A 179 -11.91 12.02 3.99
CA LEU A 179 -11.85 11.41 5.32
C LEU A 179 -12.96 11.90 6.26
N TYR A 180 -13.52 13.09 6.01
CA TYR A 180 -14.61 13.67 6.80
C TYR A 180 -16.01 13.28 6.31
N SER A 181 -16.13 12.79 5.07
CA SER A 181 -17.41 12.37 4.47
C SER A 181 -17.87 11.01 4.98
#